data_AF-A0A815IZB9-F1
#
_entry.id   AF-A0A815IZB9-F1
#
_cell.length_a   1.000
_cell.length_b   1.000
_cell.length_c   1.000
_cell.angle_alpha   90.00
_cell.angle_beta   90.00
_cell.angle_gamma   90.00
#
_symmetry.space_group_name_H-M   'P 1'
#
loop_
_entity.id
_entity.type
_entity.pdbx_description
1 polymer ?
#
loop_
_entity_poly.entity_id
_entity_poly.type
_entity_poly.pdbx_seq_one_letter_code
_entity_poly.pdbx_strand_id
1 'polypeptide(L)'
;MIIHQWYPLLFPILPAFHLLFYVICSRLFSPCYIKSDNLFSWNYYRWWFLDRLWNNNIFWLKHILGTPLYNYYLRLCGARISLNTHIYTTIIDAPSLLEIDDGSWIANETYLNCLYFNDDNTFKLSPIIIGSNCSIGTRSVLFDGIDMQNNIMVQPMSSVTGFVGSETIVDGEEHQFLSSNISIMQIYKVCSVRQIPLLFSIAFCWTLWSIIGCFISLLLLKVIVGPCAAGEIYPIASRLYLQKTWLRQLIVSSFHHAWLLPTGYDYLYPYVLRWLGAHIEENVKLAQIDTFLLCPTNLLKLKTGATAFGGVLIVPTELTLSGHHHVDQIILGSHTNLANGCSILPGSCFEYETMIGNLTRVSRETNSKDGEVFIGVPARIMPFQMPVRSKVQDQIEVIPFWRTCLSHYVSKCLLLCIYSFGGLVGGSIIHTMLVCGLYRCRSYIRYQIIEQMIARMSQDHKQFICPFLGNTQWLIRLFRAYGALIGENTIILDISSITDYHLMTIEDDVRFNVRTQIQGHSFEQRIFKLAPVSIGNLCVLMSGSIVMAGCKLMGNNRLYPMTLIMKNDQLSLNTHWKGIPAHA
;
A
#
# COMPACT_ATOMS: atom_id res chain seq x y z
N MET A 1 -23.60 -30.24 -14.79
CA MET A 1 -23.16 -31.07 -13.65
C MET A 1 -21.64 -31.17 -13.57
N ILE A 2 -20.95 -31.62 -14.63
CA ILE A 2 -19.48 -31.87 -14.64
C ILE A 2 -18.63 -30.67 -14.19
N ILE A 3 -18.97 -29.44 -14.58
CA ILE A 3 -18.17 -28.21 -14.32
C ILE A 3 -17.82 -28.02 -12.82
N HIS A 4 -18.71 -28.38 -11.89
CA HIS A 4 -18.44 -28.23 -10.45
C HIS A 4 -17.32 -29.15 -9.91
N GLN A 5 -16.99 -30.24 -10.59
CA GLN A 5 -15.92 -31.17 -10.16
C GLN A 5 -14.51 -30.65 -10.47
N TRP A 6 -14.37 -29.73 -11.44
CA TRP A 6 -13.08 -29.21 -11.88
C TRP A 6 -12.59 -27.97 -11.13
N TYR A 7 -13.49 -27.22 -10.48
CA TYR A 7 -13.13 -26.00 -9.73
C TYR A 7 -11.99 -26.19 -8.70
N PRO A 8 -11.96 -27.27 -7.88
CA PRO A 8 -10.85 -27.51 -6.95
C PRO A 8 -9.51 -27.81 -7.63
N LEU A 9 -9.52 -28.38 -8.84
CA LEU A 9 -8.32 -28.70 -9.62
C LEU A 9 -7.83 -27.50 -10.42
N LEU A 10 -8.74 -26.61 -10.86
CA LEU A 10 -8.40 -25.36 -11.53
C LEU A 10 -7.76 -24.34 -10.58
N PHE A 11 -8.12 -24.36 -9.29
CA PHE A 11 -7.63 -23.40 -8.31
C PHE A 11 -6.09 -23.33 -8.16
N PRO A 12 -5.32 -24.45 -8.09
CA PRO A 12 -3.85 -24.40 -8.14
C PRO A 12 -3.27 -24.17 -9.54
N ILE A 13 -4.01 -24.47 -10.62
CA ILE A 13 -3.55 -24.26 -12.00
C ILE A 13 -3.59 -22.76 -12.37
N LEU A 14 -4.59 -22.03 -11.87
CA LEU A 14 -4.79 -20.61 -12.16
C LEU A 14 -3.57 -19.71 -11.82
N PRO A 15 -2.96 -19.76 -10.62
CA PRO A 15 -1.73 -19.01 -10.35
C PRO A 15 -0.59 -19.39 -11.29
N ALA A 16 -0.38 -20.69 -11.55
CA ALA A 16 0.67 -21.13 -12.45
C ALA A 16 0.47 -20.59 -13.88
N PHE A 17 -0.77 -20.61 -14.39
CA PHE A 17 -1.13 -20.01 -15.67
C PHE A 17 -0.88 -18.49 -15.70
N HIS A 18 -1.33 -17.76 -14.68
CA HIS A 18 -1.15 -16.30 -14.58
C HIS A 18 0.34 -15.89 -14.56
N LEU A 19 1.16 -16.61 -13.80
CA LEU A 19 2.59 -16.37 -13.68
C LEU A 19 3.34 -16.73 -14.99
N LEU A 20 3.04 -17.89 -15.59
CA LEU A 20 3.64 -18.30 -16.86
C LEU A 20 3.22 -17.38 -18.02
N PHE A 21 1.97 -16.93 -18.06
CA PHE A 21 1.49 -15.99 -19.06
C PHE A 21 2.27 -14.67 -19.03
N TYR A 22 2.54 -14.13 -17.83
CA TYR A 22 3.39 -12.93 -17.72
C TYR A 22 4.82 -13.18 -18.21
N VAL A 23 5.44 -14.33 -17.87
CA VAL A 23 6.79 -14.68 -18.36
C VAL A 23 6.83 -14.76 -19.89
N ILE A 24 5.82 -15.35 -20.52
CA ILE A 24 5.70 -15.42 -21.98
C ILE A 24 5.56 -14.00 -22.56
N CYS A 25 4.67 -13.18 -22.02
CA CYS A 25 4.49 -11.79 -22.46
C CYS A 25 5.76 -10.95 -22.26
N SER A 26 6.46 -11.06 -21.12
CA SER A 26 7.67 -10.28 -20.88
C SER A 26 8.78 -10.68 -21.86
N ARG A 27 8.94 -11.97 -22.16
CA ARG A 27 9.93 -12.44 -23.16
C ARG A 27 9.62 -12.01 -24.59
N LEU A 28 8.36 -11.80 -24.94
CA LEU A 28 7.95 -11.31 -26.27
C LEU A 28 7.95 -9.78 -26.40
N PHE A 29 7.59 -9.06 -25.34
CA PHE A 29 7.27 -7.63 -25.41
C PHE A 29 8.18 -6.70 -24.60
N SER A 30 9.07 -7.21 -23.73
CA SER A 30 9.87 -6.38 -22.80
C SER A 30 10.46 -5.13 -23.45
N PRO A 31 10.33 -3.95 -22.80
CA PRO A 31 11.16 -2.81 -23.18
C PRO A 31 12.64 -3.14 -22.86
N CYS A 32 13.52 -2.76 -23.77
CA CYS A 32 14.94 -2.58 -23.45
C CYS A 32 15.10 -1.26 -22.66
N TYR A 33 16.33 -0.89 -22.32
CA TYR A 33 16.65 0.47 -21.91
C TYR A 33 16.14 1.48 -22.96
N ILE A 34 15.38 2.50 -22.52
CA ILE A 34 14.87 3.57 -23.37
C ILE A 34 15.36 4.90 -22.79
N LYS A 35 16.29 5.54 -23.51
CA LYS A 35 16.90 6.82 -23.12
C LYS A 35 15.89 7.98 -23.15
N SER A 36 15.03 7.98 -24.17
CA SER A 36 13.82 8.80 -24.30
C SER A 36 12.97 8.20 -25.45
N ASP A 37 11.65 8.18 -25.29
CA ASP A 37 10.66 7.92 -26.33
C ASP A 37 9.36 8.68 -25.99
N ASN A 38 8.52 8.97 -26.99
CA ASN A 38 7.30 9.76 -26.80
C ASN A 38 6.27 9.02 -25.93
N LEU A 39 5.52 9.75 -25.10
CA LEU A 39 4.33 9.20 -24.44
C LEU A 39 3.33 8.66 -25.47
N PHE A 40 2.68 7.55 -25.13
CA PHE A 40 1.78 6.81 -26.03
C PHE A 40 2.43 6.27 -27.32
N SER A 41 3.77 6.16 -27.38
CA SER A 41 4.44 5.37 -28.42
C SER A 41 4.09 3.87 -28.33
N TRP A 42 4.47 3.09 -29.34
CA TRP A 42 4.38 1.63 -29.27
C TRP A 42 5.20 1.04 -28.11
N ASN A 43 6.35 1.63 -27.76
CA ASN A 43 7.14 1.15 -26.62
C ASN A 43 6.50 1.54 -25.29
N TYR A 44 5.85 2.70 -25.20
CA TYR A 44 5.03 3.07 -24.05
C TYR A 44 3.92 2.04 -23.83
N TYR A 45 3.17 1.68 -24.88
CA TYR A 45 2.11 0.67 -24.77
C TYR A 45 2.61 -0.75 -24.48
N ARG A 46 3.82 -1.12 -24.96
CA ARG A 46 4.47 -2.39 -24.59
C ARG A 46 4.85 -2.45 -23.11
N TRP A 47 5.50 -1.40 -22.59
CA TRP A 47 5.81 -1.31 -21.17
C TRP A 47 4.54 -1.32 -20.32
N TRP A 48 3.57 -0.46 -20.67
CA TRP A 48 2.27 -0.35 -20.02
C TRP A 48 1.57 -1.72 -19.92
N PHE A 49 1.48 -2.47 -21.03
CA PHE A 49 0.84 -3.78 -21.05
C PHE A 49 1.49 -4.76 -20.06
N LEU A 50 2.82 -4.76 -19.96
CA LEU A 50 3.55 -5.60 -19.01
C LEU A 50 3.36 -5.13 -17.57
N ASP A 51 3.47 -3.84 -17.28
CA ASP A 51 3.16 -3.27 -15.97
C ASP A 51 1.73 -3.63 -15.51
N ARG A 52 0.73 -3.55 -16.41
CA ARG A 52 -0.64 -3.95 -16.11
C ARG A 52 -0.77 -5.46 -15.82
N LEU A 53 -0.07 -6.33 -16.54
CA LEU A 53 -0.04 -7.76 -16.23
C LEU A 53 0.71 -8.08 -14.93
N TRP A 54 1.80 -7.36 -14.63
CA TRP A 54 2.54 -7.47 -13.38
C TRP A 54 1.68 -7.11 -12.18
N ASN A 55 0.99 -5.97 -12.23
CA ASN A 55 0.08 -5.51 -11.18
C ASN A 55 -1.04 -6.51 -10.89
N ASN A 56 -1.61 -7.15 -11.94
CA ASN A 56 -2.59 -8.23 -11.77
C ASN A 56 -2.02 -9.48 -11.08
N ASN A 57 -0.72 -9.76 -11.25
CA ASN A 57 -0.05 -10.91 -10.64
C ASN A 57 0.43 -10.65 -9.20
N ILE A 58 0.46 -9.41 -8.69
CA ILE A 58 0.90 -9.06 -7.32
C ILE A 58 0.25 -9.94 -6.24
N PHE A 59 -1.02 -10.30 -6.40
CA PHE A 59 -1.73 -11.21 -5.48
C PHE A 59 -1.00 -12.56 -5.33
N TRP A 60 -0.64 -13.20 -6.46
CA TRP A 60 0.08 -14.47 -6.46
C TRP A 60 1.55 -14.32 -6.01
N LEU A 61 2.21 -13.22 -6.42
CA LEU A 61 3.62 -12.96 -6.10
C LEU A 61 3.85 -12.80 -4.58
N LYS A 62 2.91 -12.18 -3.85
CA LYS A 62 2.96 -12.05 -2.39
C LYS A 62 3.12 -13.38 -1.63
N HIS A 63 2.71 -14.50 -2.21
CA HIS A 63 2.82 -15.83 -1.57
C HIS A 63 4.19 -16.51 -1.74
N ILE A 64 5.00 -16.08 -2.72
CA ILE A 64 6.38 -16.58 -2.96
C ILE A 64 7.46 -15.55 -2.58
N LEU A 65 7.04 -14.37 -2.18
CA LEU A 65 7.84 -13.20 -1.83
C LEU A 65 8.89 -13.51 -0.73
N GLY A 66 10.10 -12.97 -0.88
CA GLY A 66 11.24 -13.23 0.02
C GLY A 66 11.88 -14.62 -0.10
N THR A 67 11.38 -15.49 -1.00
CA THR A 67 11.93 -16.84 -1.22
C THR A 67 12.73 -16.94 -2.53
N PRO A 68 13.67 -17.90 -2.66
CA PRO A 68 14.41 -18.11 -3.92
C PRO A 68 13.52 -18.39 -5.14
N LEU A 69 12.29 -18.89 -4.95
CA LEU A 69 11.33 -19.10 -6.04
C LEU A 69 10.90 -17.78 -6.70
N TYR A 70 10.84 -16.68 -5.94
CA TYR A 70 10.58 -15.36 -6.50
C TYR A 70 11.78 -14.83 -7.31
N ASN A 71 13.02 -15.11 -6.88
CA ASN A 71 14.22 -14.79 -7.63
C ASN A 71 14.25 -15.57 -8.97
N TYR A 72 13.97 -16.88 -8.94
CA TYR A 72 13.80 -17.68 -10.16
C TYR A 72 12.71 -17.11 -11.08
N TYR A 73 11.56 -16.70 -10.53
CA TYR A 73 10.49 -16.09 -11.32
C TYR A 73 10.91 -14.76 -11.95
N LEU A 74 11.57 -13.86 -11.21
CA LEU A 74 12.10 -12.60 -11.75
C LEU A 74 13.15 -12.84 -12.86
N ARG A 75 14.02 -13.83 -12.70
CA ARG A 75 14.98 -14.25 -13.76
C ARG A 75 14.27 -14.79 -15.00
N LEU A 76 13.19 -15.56 -14.84
CA LEU A 76 12.34 -15.96 -15.96
C LEU A 76 11.71 -14.73 -16.65
N CYS A 77 11.28 -13.73 -15.89
CA CYS A 77 10.74 -12.48 -16.41
C CYS A 77 11.77 -11.62 -17.17
N GLY A 78 13.07 -11.78 -16.90
CA GLY A 78 14.18 -11.13 -17.61
C GLY A 78 15.27 -10.55 -16.71
N ALA A 79 15.03 -10.47 -15.39
CA ALA A 79 15.95 -9.85 -14.43
C ALA A 79 17.28 -10.61 -14.27
N ARG A 80 18.36 -9.91 -13.91
CA ARG A 80 19.62 -10.53 -13.48
C ARG A 80 19.71 -10.49 -11.96
N ILE A 81 19.22 -11.53 -11.30
CA ILE A 81 19.13 -11.58 -9.83
C ILE A 81 19.82 -12.83 -9.31
N SER A 82 20.63 -12.72 -8.27
CA SER A 82 21.23 -13.89 -7.63
C SER A 82 20.22 -14.73 -6.85
N LEU A 83 20.60 -15.96 -6.49
CA LEU A 83 19.71 -16.86 -5.76
C LEU A 83 19.69 -16.61 -4.25
N ASN A 84 20.75 -16.03 -3.68
CA ASN A 84 20.83 -15.70 -2.25
C ASN A 84 20.30 -14.29 -1.93
N THR A 85 19.88 -13.52 -2.94
CA THR A 85 19.18 -12.24 -2.80
C THR A 85 17.82 -12.46 -2.10
N HIS A 86 17.36 -11.51 -1.28
CA HIS A 86 16.06 -11.60 -0.60
C HIS A 86 15.19 -10.38 -0.91
N ILE A 87 14.13 -10.56 -1.71
CA ILE A 87 13.30 -9.46 -2.22
C ILE A 87 11.88 -9.54 -1.64
N TYR A 88 11.51 -8.53 -0.85
CA TYR A 88 10.23 -8.38 -0.16
C TYR A 88 9.32 -7.29 -0.74
N THR A 89 9.65 -6.77 -1.92
CA THR A 89 8.74 -5.89 -2.69
C THR A 89 8.19 -6.54 -3.95
N THR A 90 6.97 -6.13 -4.30
CA THR A 90 6.30 -6.42 -5.58
C THR A 90 6.12 -5.16 -6.43
N ILE A 91 6.65 -4.01 -5.98
CA ILE A 91 6.54 -2.71 -6.63
C ILE A 91 7.76 -2.52 -7.55
N ILE A 92 7.66 -3.04 -8.77
CA ILE A 92 8.75 -3.11 -9.75
C ILE A 92 8.20 -2.76 -11.13
N ASP A 93 8.55 -1.60 -11.68
CA ASP A 93 7.93 -1.07 -12.91
C ASP A 93 8.35 -1.83 -14.18
N ALA A 94 9.56 -2.38 -14.20
CA ALA A 94 10.11 -3.12 -15.32
C ALA A 94 11.12 -4.18 -14.83
N PRO A 95 10.68 -5.39 -14.43
CA PRO A 95 11.56 -6.45 -13.96
C PRO A 95 12.67 -6.87 -14.94
N SER A 96 12.49 -6.62 -16.24
CA SER A 96 13.51 -6.87 -17.28
C SER A 96 14.71 -5.92 -17.24
N LEU A 97 14.65 -4.86 -16.44
CA LEU A 97 15.69 -3.83 -16.29
C LEU A 97 16.33 -3.84 -14.88
N LEU A 98 16.10 -4.90 -14.10
CA LEU A 98 16.58 -5.04 -12.73
C LEU A 98 17.78 -5.99 -12.66
N GLU A 99 18.90 -5.49 -12.16
CA GLU A 99 20.12 -6.27 -11.89
C GLU A 99 20.46 -6.18 -10.39
N ILE A 100 20.55 -7.33 -9.71
CA ILE A 100 20.83 -7.43 -8.27
C ILE A 100 21.78 -8.61 -8.02
N ASP A 101 22.96 -8.31 -7.48
CA ASP A 101 23.99 -9.31 -7.19
C ASP A 101 23.73 -10.06 -5.86
N ASP A 102 24.74 -10.77 -5.35
CA ASP A 102 24.53 -11.81 -4.34
C ASP A 102 24.33 -11.28 -2.91
N GLY A 103 23.50 -11.99 -2.15
CA GLY A 103 23.25 -11.72 -0.72
C GLY A 103 22.45 -10.44 -0.40
N SER A 104 22.12 -9.61 -1.40
CA SER A 104 21.44 -8.32 -1.17
C SER A 104 19.98 -8.48 -0.72
N TRP A 105 19.53 -7.58 0.13
CA TRP A 105 18.20 -7.57 0.77
C TRP A 105 17.39 -6.36 0.31
N ILE A 106 16.11 -6.57 -0.03
CA ILE A 106 15.17 -5.50 -0.40
C ILE A 106 13.90 -5.68 0.43
N ALA A 107 13.60 -4.71 1.30
CA ALA A 107 12.54 -4.83 2.29
C ALA A 107 11.12 -4.57 1.74
N ASN A 108 10.16 -4.45 2.67
CA ASN A 108 8.75 -4.31 2.35
C ASN A 108 8.42 -2.93 1.77
N GLU A 109 7.49 -2.90 0.81
CA GLU A 109 6.99 -1.67 0.17
C GLU A 109 8.06 -0.76 -0.47
N THR A 110 9.29 -1.23 -0.65
CA THR A 110 10.35 -0.53 -1.39
C THR A 110 9.94 -0.38 -2.87
N TYR A 111 10.20 0.78 -3.46
CA TYR A 111 9.80 1.12 -4.83
C TYR A 111 11.01 1.00 -5.76
N LEU A 112 10.94 0.09 -6.75
CA LEU A 112 11.98 -0.08 -7.77
C LEU A 112 11.48 0.51 -9.10
N ASN A 113 11.62 1.84 -9.22
CA ASN A 113 10.98 2.62 -10.27
C ASN A 113 11.92 2.84 -11.46
N CYS A 114 11.84 1.97 -12.46
CA CYS A 114 12.58 2.12 -13.72
C CYS A 114 12.07 3.30 -14.57
N LEU A 115 10.83 3.77 -14.34
CA LEU A 115 10.15 4.80 -15.12
C LEU A 115 10.43 6.22 -14.62
N TYR A 116 10.77 7.11 -15.56
CA TYR A 116 10.89 8.54 -15.34
C TYR A 116 10.16 9.32 -16.45
N PHE A 117 9.38 10.33 -16.07
CA PHE A 117 8.69 11.24 -16.99
C PHE A 117 9.52 12.51 -17.20
N ASN A 118 9.77 12.88 -18.45
CA ASN A 118 10.44 14.12 -18.82
C ASN A 118 9.40 15.23 -19.04
N ASP A 119 9.85 16.48 -19.03
CA ASP A 119 8.98 17.67 -19.12
C ASP A 119 8.52 17.97 -20.57
N ASP A 120 9.05 17.24 -21.56
CA ASP A 120 8.83 17.38 -23.01
C ASP A 120 7.82 16.37 -23.58
N ASN A 121 6.99 15.75 -22.72
CA ASN A 121 6.10 14.64 -23.07
C ASN A 121 6.79 13.37 -23.59
N THR A 122 8.06 13.17 -23.25
CA THR A 122 8.75 11.88 -23.38
C THR A 122 8.85 11.12 -22.04
N PHE A 123 9.14 9.83 -22.12
CA PHE A 123 9.45 8.98 -20.97
C PHE A 123 10.79 8.27 -21.16
N LYS A 124 11.42 7.93 -20.04
CA LYS A 124 12.70 7.22 -19.94
C LYS A 124 12.49 5.95 -19.12
N LEU A 125 13.04 4.83 -19.58
CA LEU A 125 13.12 3.58 -18.81
C LEU A 125 14.58 3.24 -18.59
N SER A 126 15.02 3.36 -17.34
CA SER A 126 16.41 3.15 -16.90
C SER A 126 16.55 1.85 -16.12
N PRO A 127 17.71 1.18 -16.15
CA PRO A 127 17.97 0.05 -15.26
C PRO A 127 18.07 0.48 -13.79
N ILE A 128 17.90 -0.49 -12.91
CA ILE A 128 18.30 -0.38 -11.50
C ILE A 128 19.31 -1.51 -11.25
N ILE A 129 20.54 -1.11 -10.93
CA ILE A 129 21.68 -2.00 -10.68
C ILE A 129 22.03 -1.89 -9.20
N ILE A 130 22.03 -3.03 -8.50
CA ILE A 130 22.31 -3.14 -7.06
C ILE A 130 23.38 -4.20 -6.85
N GLY A 131 24.55 -3.78 -6.38
CA GLY A 131 25.68 -4.64 -6.07
C GLY A 131 25.43 -5.63 -4.93
N SER A 132 26.44 -6.41 -4.62
CA SER A 132 26.39 -7.50 -3.63
C SER A 132 26.24 -6.98 -2.19
N ASN A 133 25.63 -7.80 -1.34
CA ASN A 133 25.35 -7.64 0.09
C ASN A 133 24.40 -6.50 0.51
N CYS A 134 24.14 -5.53 -0.36
CA CYS A 134 23.36 -4.32 -0.08
C CYS A 134 22.01 -4.57 0.62
N SER A 135 21.62 -3.75 1.60
CA SER A 135 20.28 -3.82 2.22
C SER A 135 19.43 -2.56 2.01
N ILE A 136 18.24 -2.72 1.42
CA ILE A 136 17.35 -1.59 1.11
C ILE A 136 16.13 -1.62 2.02
N GLY A 137 15.96 -0.56 2.80
CA GLY A 137 14.95 -0.40 3.82
C GLY A 137 13.50 -0.28 3.32
N THR A 138 12.60 -0.45 4.28
CA THR A 138 11.14 -0.48 4.08
C THR A 138 10.60 0.86 3.57
N ARG A 139 9.74 0.85 2.55
CA ARG A 139 9.19 2.06 1.87
C ARG A 139 10.20 2.96 1.15
N SER A 140 11.46 2.57 1.02
CA SER A 140 12.48 3.40 0.36
C SER A 140 12.29 3.45 -1.16
N VAL A 141 12.65 4.56 -1.81
CA VAL A 141 12.44 4.76 -3.26
C VAL A 141 13.77 4.77 -4.02
N LEU A 142 13.93 3.79 -4.90
CA LEU A 142 15.00 3.73 -5.90
C LEU A 142 14.41 4.13 -7.26
N PHE A 143 14.97 5.17 -7.89
CA PHE A 143 14.49 5.67 -9.17
C PHE A 143 15.59 6.31 -10.02
N ASP A 144 15.31 6.47 -11.31
CA ASP A 144 16.12 7.17 -12.32
C ASP A 144 17.57 6.66 -12.51
N GLY A 145 17.71 5.37 -12.87
CA GLY A 145 18.98 4.86 -13.42
C GLY A 145 20.06 4.65 -12.37
N ILE A 146 19.74 3.91 -11.32
CA ILE A 146 20.63 3.68 -10.19
C ILE A 146 21.73 2.67 -10.52
N ASP A 147 22.93 2.97 -10.04
CA ASP A 147 24.09 2.11 -9.96
C ASP A 147 24.60 2.16 -8.50
N MET A 148 24.21 1.17 -7.71
CA MET A 148 24.71 0.97 -6.35
C MET A 148 25.80 -0.09 -6.38
N GLN A 149 27.00 0.27 -5.90
CA GLN A 149 28.12 -0.66 -5.71
C GLN A 149 27.89 -1.58 -4.48
N ASN A 150 28.86 -2.43 -4.16
CA ASN A 150 28.74 -3.45 -3.08
C ASN A 150 28.75 -2.86 -1.67
N ASN A 151 28.11 -3.57 -0.72
CA ASN A 151 28.06 -3.24 0.71
C ASN A 151 27.47 -1.84 0.98
N ILE A 152 26.33 -1.52 0.35
CA ILE A 152 25.62 -0.23 0.48
C ILE A 152 24.23 -0.49 1.04
N MET A 153 23.80 0.31 2.02
CA MET A 153 22.47 0.11 2.58
C MET A 153 21.75 1.40 2.98
N VAL A 154 20.41 1.34 3.03
CA VAL A 154 19.50 2.48 2.86
C VAL A 154 18.35 2.41 3.88
N GLN A 155 18.17 3.40 4.78
CA GLN A 155 17.14 3.30 5.86
C GLN A 155 15.75 3.19 5.24
N PRO A 156 14.77 2.65 5.99
CA PRO A 156 13.36 2.86 5.71
C PRO A 156 13.01 4.32 5.44
N MET A 157 12.20 4.56 4.41
CA MET A 157 11.75 5.87 3.91
C MET A 157 12.85 6.78 3.33
N SER A 158 14.04 6.28 3.02
CA SER A 158 15.06 7.01 2.26
C SER A 158 14.77 7.00 0.75
N SER A 159 15.34 7.94 -0.01
CA SER A 159 15.24 7.97 -1.48
C SER A 159 16.62 8.11 -2.12
N VAL A 160 16.86 7.37 -3.20
CA VAL A 160 18.17 7.20 -3.85
C VAL A 160 18.03 7.46 -5.36
N THR A 161 19.10 7.99 -5.98
CA THR A 161 19.21 8.29 -7.42
C THR A 161 20.64 8.14 -7.90
N GLY A 162 20.85 7.68 -9.14
CA GLY A 162 22.15 7.70 -9.80
C GLY A 162 23.18 6.76 -9.15
N PHE A 163 24.46 7.16 -9.19
CA PHE A 163 25.59 6.35 -8.72
C PHE A 163 25.81 6.49 -7.21
N VAL A 164 26.04 5.35 -6.53
CA VAL A 164 26.37 5.28 -5.11
C VAL A 164 27.61 4.40 -4.90
N GLY A 165 28.64 4.95 -4.25
CA GLY A 165 29.92 4.29 -4.04
C GLY A 165 29.91 3.20 -2.95
N SER A 166 30.82 2.23 -3.07
CA SER A 166 30.93 1.07 -2.17
C SER A 166 31.18 1.46 -0.72
N GLU A 167 30.74 0.61 0.21
CA GLU A 167 30.90 0.80 1.68
C GLU A 167 30.21 2.06 2.24
N THR A 168 29.34 2.71 1.45
CA THR A 168 28.52 3.81 1.97
C THR A 168 27.31 3.30 2.72
N ILE A 169 27.29 3.60 4.02
CA ILE A 169 26.06 3.65 4.80
C ILE A 169 25.26 4.86 4.30
N VAL A 170 24.30 4.63 3.42
CA VAL A 170 23.29 5.63 3.00
C VAL A 170 22.19 5.65 4.06
N ASP A 171 22.63 5.79 5.33
CA ASP A 171 21.96 5.48 6.60
C ASP A 171 20.59 4.84 6.39
N GLY A 172 20.40 3.53 6.57
CA GLY A 172 21.25 2.44 7.08
C GLY A 172 20.38 1.17 7.17
N GLU A 173 20.68 0.09 7.91
CA GLU A 173 21.97 -0.56 8.19
C GLU A 173 21.80 -2.11 8.02
N GLU A 174 22.86 -2.86 7.65
CA GLU A 174 22.83 -4.22 6.99
C GLU A 174 22.65 -5.43 7.98
N HIS A 175 23.01 -6.73 7.81
CA HIS A 175 23.60 -7.58 6.75
C HIS A 175 22.63 -8.79 6.42
N GLN A 176 22.95 -10.02 6.85
CA GLN A 176 22.45 -11.32 6.30
C GLN A 176 22.43 -12.47 7.33
N PHE A 177 21.83 -13.65 7.00
CA PHE A 177 22.50 -15.00 6.97
C PHE A 177 21.56 -16.25 6.89
N LEU A 178 21.53 -16.91 5.71
CA LEU A 178 21.43 -18.36 5.36
C LEU A 178 20.37 -19.38 5.91
N SER A 179 20.06 -20.41 5.08
CA SER A 179 18.82 -21.22 5.01
C SER A 179 18.81 -22.60 5.74
N SER A 180 17.66 -23.26 6.02
CA SER A 180 16.99 -24.18 5.05
C SER A 180 15.76 -24.99 5.56
N ASN A 181 14.81 -25.24 4.64
CA ASN A 181 13.92 -26.41 4.41
C ASN A 181 12.77 -26.86 5.37
N ILE A 182 11.76 -27.50 4.75
CA ILE A 182 10.35 -27.68 5.19
C ILE A 182 9.77 -29.02 4.66
N SER A 183 8.74 -29.59 5.33
CA SER A 183 7.81 -30.62 4.79
C SER A 183 6.34 -30.37 5.20
N ILE A 184 5.36 -30.82 4.40
CA ILE A 184 3.92 -30.38 4.46
C ILE A 184 2.93 -31.55 4.24
N MET A 185 1.80 -31.57 4.97
CA MET A 185 0.51 -32.25 4.66
C MET A 185 -0.57 -31.84 5.70
N GLN A 186 -1.90 -31.88 5.51
CA GLN A 186 -2.79 -32.03 4.33
C GLN A 186 -4.20 -31.41 4.67
N ILE A 187 -5.16 -31.33 3.74
CA ILE A 187 -6.44 -30.57 3.87
C ILE A 187 -7.69 -31.46 3.63
N TYR A 188 -8.84 -31.14 4.25
CA TYR A 188 -10.12 -31.87 4.12
C TYR A 188 -11.31 -31.04 3.54
N LYS A 189 -12.40 -31.75 3.20
CA LYS A 189 -13.58 -31.30 2.41
C LYS A 189 -14.54 -30.34 3.13
N VAL A 190 -15.33 -29.62 2.32
CA VAL A 190 -16.52 -28.82 2.72
C VAL A 190 -17.79 -29.39 2.08
N CYS A 191 -18.93 -29.28 2.77
CA CYS A 191 -20.23 -29.82 2.34
C CYS A 191 -21.02 -28.89 1.40
N SER A 192 -22.00 -29.45 0.69
CA SER A 192 -22.87 -28.71 -0.24
C SER A 192 -24.19 -28.26 0.40
N VAL A 193 -24.62 -27.03 0.09
CA VAL A 193 -25.97 -26.52 0.34
C VAL A 193 -26.71 -26.44 -0.99
N ARG A 194 -28.02 -26.74 -0.99
CA ARG A 194 -28.90 -26.72 -2.18
C ARG A 194 -30.05 -25.73 -1.94
N GLN A 195 -30.65 -25.24 -3.03
CA GLN A 195 -31.85 -24.36 -3.04
C GLN A 195 -31.67 -22.91 -2.54
N ILE A 196 -30.53 -22.28 -2.85
CA ILE A 196 -30.41 -20.82 -2.97
C ILE A 196 -30.00 -20.52 -4.43
N PRO A 197 -30.47 -19.44 -5.10
CA PRO A 197 -30.07 -19.17 -6.48
C PRO A 197 -28.55 -19.01 -6.58
N LEU A 198 -27.94 -19.49 -7.67
CA LEU A 198 -26.50 -19.76 -7.73
C LEU A 198 -25.63 -18.55 -7.33
N LEU A 199 -26.01 -17.34 -7.72
CA LEU A 199 -25.25 -16.11 -7.43
C LEU A 199 -25.28 -15.73 -5.95
N PHE A 200 -26.45 -15.84 -5.30
CA PHE A 200 -26.59 -15.65 -3.86
C PHE A 200 -25.86 -16.76 -3.08
N SER A 201 -25.88 -18.00 -3.57
CA SER A 201 -25.09 -19.10 -3.00
C SER A 201 -23.60 -18.81 -3.04
N ILE A 202 -23.08 -18.34 -4.19
CA ILE A 202 -21.67 -17.98 -4.35
C ILE A 202 -21.31 -16.79 -3.45
N ALA A 203 -22.10 -15.72 -3.43
CA ALA A 203 -21.86 -14.57 -2.56
C ALA A 203 -21.87 -14.95 -1.07
N PHE A 204 -22.79 -15.84 -0.65
CA PHE A 204 -22.88 -16.31 0.73
C PHE A 204 -21.68 -17.18 1.10
N CYS A 205 -21.34 -18.16 0.26
CA CYS A 205 -20.14 -18.99 0.45
C CYS A 205 -18.86 -18.15 0.46
N TRP A 206 -18.76 -17.10 -0.35
CA TRP A 206 -17.62 -16.17 -0.34
C TRP A 206 -17.54 -15.38 0.97
N THR A 207 -18.67 -14.80 1.39
CA THR A 207 -18.78 -14.05 2.65
C THR A 207 -18.41 -14.94 3.85
N LEU A 208 -18.94 -16.18 3.89
CA LEU A 208 -18.64 -17.17 4.92
C LEU A 208 -17.17 -17.64 4.87
N TRP A 209 -16.63 -17.89 3.69
CA TRP A 209 -15.21 -18.23 3.50
C TRP A 209 -14.28 -17.11 3.99
N SER A 210 -14.62 -15.85 3.74
CA SER A 210 -13.86 -14.71 4.26
C SER A 210 -13.97 -14.55 5.79
N ILE A 211 -15.12 -14.82 6.40
CA ILE A 211 -15.25 -14.89 7.88
C ILE A 211 -14.33 -15.99 8.45
N ILE A 212 -14.41 -17.20 7.88
CA ILE A 212 -13.63 -18.35 8.34
C ILE A 212 -12.13 -18.12 8.11
N GLY A 213 -11.74 -17.56 6.96
CA GLY A 213 -10.35 -17.19 6.65
C GLY A 213 -9.80 -16.14 7.62
N CYS A 214 -10.56 -15.08 7.93
CA CYS A 214 -10.21 -14.13 8.98
C CYS A 214 -9.97 -14.83 10.33
N PHE A 215 -10.93 -15.65 10.76
CA PHE A 215 -10.85 -16.33 12.06
C PHE A 215 -9.65 -17.30 12.14
N ILE A 216 -9.42 -18.10 11.09
CA ILE A 216 -8.27 -19.00 11.00
C ILE A 216 -6.97 -18.20 11.03
N SER A 217 -6.82 -17.13 10.22
CA SER A 217 -5.62 -16.29 10.24
C SER A 217 -5.34 -15.70 11.64
N LEU A 218 -6.36 -15.18 12.32
CA LEU A 218 -6.21 -14.65 13.68
C LEU A 218 -5.83 -15.76 14.69
N LEU A 219 -6.38 -16.97 14.55
CA LEU A 219 -6.01 -18.12 15.36
C LEU A 219 -4.57 -18.58 15.11
N LEU A 220 -4.12 -18.59 13.84
CA LEU A 220 -2.73 -18.91 13.47
C LEU A 220 -1.74 -17.87 14.03
N LEU A 221 -2.09 -16.57 14.01
CA LEU A 221 -1.30 -15.53 14.68
C LEU A 221 -1.22 -15.77 16.20
N LYS A 222 -2.34 -16.12 16.84
CA LYS A 222 -2.37 -16.33 18.30
C LYS A 222 -1.61 -17.59 18.74
N VAL A 223 -1.73 -18.69 18.00
CA VAL A 223 -1.29 -20.03 18.41
C VAL A 223 0.06 -20.44 17.79
N ILE A 224 0.28 -20.16 16.51
CA ILE A 224 1.52 -20.60 15.81
C ILE A 224 2.60 -19.52 15.85
N VAL A 225 2.25 -18.26 15.58
CA VAL A 225 3.22 -17.14 15.67
C VAL A 225 3.49 -16.79 17.15
N GLY A 226 2.42 -16.58 17.92
CA GLY A 226 2.48 -16.30 19.35
C GLY A 226 3.10 -14.95 19.71
N PRO A 227 3.33 -14.69 21.02
CA PRO A 227 3.89 -13.43 21.51
C PRO A 227 5.42 -13.35 21.28
N CYS A 228 5.96 -12.13 21.33
CA CYS A 228 7.41 -11.85 21.40
C CYS A 228 7.75 -11.14 22.73
N ALA A 229 9.00 -11.20 23.18
CA ALA A 229 9.50 -10.34 24.25
C ALA A 229 9.84 -8.92 23.72
N ALA A 230 9.86 -7.93 24.61
CA ALA A 230 10.43 -6.61 24.33
C ALA A 230 11.97 -6.68 24.45
N GLY A 231 12.69 -6.05 23.53
CA GLY A 231 14.14 -6.21 23.40
C GLY A 231 14.58 -7.57 22.85
N GLU A 232 13.67 -8.36 22.24
CA GLU A 232 14.02 -9.64 21.64
C GLU A 232 14.82 -9.41 20.34
N ILE A 233 15.95 -10.10 20.18
CA ILE A 233 16.85 -9.97 19.02
C ILE A 233 17.01 -11.34 18.36
N TYR A 234 16.84 -11.42 17.02
CA TYR A 234 17.04 -12.65 16.26
C TYR A 234 17.60 -12.41 14.84
N PRO A 235 18.52 -13.26 14.32
CA PRO A 235 19.12 -13.07 13.01
C PRO A 235 18.18 -13.42 11.85
N ILE A 236 18.47 -12.85 10.67
CA ILE A 236 17.62 -12.79 9.47
C ILE A 236 17.01 -14.13 8.99
N ALA A 237 17.64 -15.29 9.19
CA ALA A 237 17.04 -16.58 8.81
C ALA A 237 16.93 -17.58 9.99
N SER A 238 16.92 -17.07 11.21
CA SER A 238 16.57 -17.88 12.38
C SER A 238 15.15 -18.47 12.29
N ARG A 239 14.94 -19.60 12.96
CA ARG A 239 13.60 -20.17 13.18
C ARG A 239 12.64 -19.15 13.85
N LEU A 240 13.18 -18.28 14.71
CA LEU A 240 12.43 -17.19 15.34
C LEU A 240 12.00 -16.15 14.30
N TYR A 241 12.90 -15.63 13.46
CA TYR A 241 12.51 -14.73 12.37
C TYR A 241 11.41 -15.34 11.48
N LEU A 242 11.60 -16.59 11.05
CA LEU A 242 10.65 -17.29 10.18
C LEU A 242 9.27 -17.43 10.82
N GLN A 243 9.21 -17.70 12.13
CA GLN A 243 7.96 -17.85 12.88
C GLN A 243 7.32 -16.48 13.24
N LYS A 244 8.11 -15.51 13.69
CA LYS A 244 7.64 -14.25 14.30
C LYS A 244 7.34 -13.16 13.28
N THR A 245 8.10 -13.12 12.18
CA THR A 245 8.08 -12.03 11.18
C THR A 245 7.60 -12.53 9.82
N TRP A 246 8.26 -13.53 9.21
CA TRP A 246 7.89 -13.99 7.86
C TRP A 246 6.51 -14.68 7.85
N LEU A 247 6.30 -15.67 8.72
CA LEU A 247 5.01 -16.37 8.82
C LEU A 247 3.88 -15.42 9.24
N ARG A 248 4.18 -14.46 10.13
CA ARG A 248 3.25 -13.38 10.48
C ARG A 248 2.87 -12.57 9.25
N GLN A 249 3.84 -12.10 8.47
CA GLN A 249 3.59 -11.35 7.24
C GLN A 249 2.78 -12.17 6.22
N LEU A 250 3.03 -13.46 6.07
CA LEU A 250 2.28 -14.36 5.18
C LEU A 250 0.81 -14.52 5.63
N ILE A 251 0.57 -14.70 6.93
CA ILE A 251 -0.79 -14.79 7.49
C ILE A 251 -1.53 -13.45 7.35
N VAL A 252 -0.85 -12.33 7.60
CA VAL A 252 -1.45 -10.98 7.54
C VAL A 252 -1.67 -10.52 6.09
N SER A 253 -0.79 -10.85 5.14
CA SER A 253 -1.02 -10.56 3.72
C SER A 253 -2.20 -11.37 3.17
N SER A 254 -2.41 -12.59 3.68
CA SER A 254 -3.62 -13.39 3.42
C SER A 254 -4.87 -12.76 4.05
N PHE A 255 -4.76 -12.22 5.27
CA PHE A 255 -5.83 -11.52 5.99
C PHE A 255 -6.24 -10.20 5.31
N HIS A 256 -5.30 -9.41 4.77
CA HIS A 256 -5.56 -8.19 4.00
C HIS A 256 -6.46 -8.44 2.77
N HIS A 257 -6.44 -9.66 2.24
CA HIS A 257 -7.30 -10.10 1.13
C HIS A 257 -8.54 -10.91 1.57
N ALA A 258 -8.82 -11.02 2.87
CA ALA A 258 -10.10 -11.50 3.38
C ALA A 258 -11.12 -10.33 3.39
N TRP A 259 -11.68 -10.03 2.21
CA TRP A 259 -12.39 -8.78 1.86
C TRP A 259 -13.63 -8.38 2.70
N LEU A 260 -13.99 -9.16 3.73
CA LEU A 260 -15.14 -8.95 4.60
C LEU A 260 -15.01 -7.69 5.48
N LEU A 261 -13.81 -7.39 5.97
CA LEU A 261 -13.58 -6.30 6.93
C LEU A 261 -13.54 -4.93 6.24
N PRO A 262 -13.99 -3.84 6.90
CA PRO A 262 -14.12 -2.55 6.27
C PRO A 262 -12.78 -1.81 6.23
N THR A 263 -12.52 -1.08 5.15
CA THR A 263 -11.64 0.08 5.22
C THR A 263 -12.41 1.18 5.95
N GLY A 264 -12.24 1.26 7.27
CA GLY A 264 -13.06 2.10 8.14
C GLY A 264 -13.07 1.61 9.58
N TYR A 265 -13.60 2.45 10.47
CA TYR A 265 -13.56 2.25 11.92
C TYR A 265 -14.68 1.29 12.36
N ASP A 266 -14.32 0.03 12.64
CA ASP A 266 -15.23 -1.01 13.14
C ASP A 266 -14.98 -1.27 14.64
N TYR A 267 -16.05 -1.50 15.40
CA TYR A 267 -15.97 -1.85 16.83
C TYR A 267 -15.15 -3.12 17.08
N LEU A 268 -15.08 -4.04 16.11
CA LEU A 268 -14.40 -5.32 16.25
C LEU A 268 -12.88 -5.20 16.41
N TYR A 269 -12.24 -4.15 15.86
CA TYR A 269 -10.78 -4.05 15.79
C TYR A 269 -10.09 -4.02 17.18
N PRO A 270 -10.50 -3.15 18.14
CA PRO A 270 -10.00 -3.22 19.51
C PRO A 270 -10.17 -4.58 20.21
N TYR A 271 -11.28 -5.29 19.99
CA TYR A 271 -11.50 -6.61 20.62
C TYR A 271 -10.60 -7.69 20.03
N VAL A 272 -10.41 -7.72 18.71
CA VAL A 272 -9.51 -8.66 18.04
C VAL A 272 -8.07 -8.46 18.50
N LEU A 273 -7.58 -7.21 18.52
CA LEU A 273 -6.22 -6.91 18.96
C LEU A 273 -6.01 -7.20 20.46
N ARG A 274 -6.99 -6.89 21.33
CA ARG A 274 -6.97 -7.32 22.75
C ARG A 274 -6.93 -8.83 22.90
N TRP A 275 -7.69 -9.58 22.11
CA TRP A 275 -7.64 -11.04 22.10
C TRP A 275 -6.29 -11.59 21.61
N LEU A 276 -5.57 -10.86 20.77
CA LEU A 276 -4.18 -11.12 20.36
C LEU A 276 -3.13 -10.56 21.35
N GLY A 277 -3.54 -10.07 22.52
CA GLY A 277 -2.65 -9.64 23.61
C GLY A 277 -2.30 -8.15 23.64
N ALA A 278 -2.79 -7.33 22.72
CA ALA A 278 -2.54 -5.89 22.75
C ALA A 278 -3.26 -5.22 23.92
N HIS A 279 -2.61 -4.28 24.59
CA HIS A 279 -3.27 -3.45 25.60
C HIS A 279 -3.95 -2.27 24.90
N ILE A 280 -5.28 -2.25 24.88
CA ILE A 280 -6.06 -1.21 24.21
C ILE A 280 -7.15 -0.74 25.15
N GLU A 281 -7.17 0.55 25.44
CA GLU A 281 -8.16 1.20 26.31
C GLU A 281 -9.47 1.51 25.53
N GLU A 282 -10.19 2.56 25.93
CA GLU A 282 -11.47 2.95 25.32
C GLU A 282 -11.31 4.01 24.21
N ASN A 283 -12.32 4.11 23.34
CA ASN A 283 -12.44 5.15 22.30
C ASN A 283 -11.26 5.25 21.30
N VAL A 284 -10.42 4.21 21.22
CA VAL A 284 -9.36 4.02 20.23
C VAL A 284 -9.97 3.72 18.86
N LYS A 285 -9.51 4.42 17.81
CA LYS A 285 -10.09 4.36 16.46
C LYS A 285 -9.03 4.08 15.40
N LEU A 286 -9.08 2.88 14.82
CA LEU A 286 -8.13 2.39 13.82
C LEU A 286 -8.82 2.25 12.45
N ALA A 287 -8.28 2.89 11.39
CA ALA A 287 -8.84 2.81 10.03
C ALA A 287 -8.53 1.47 9.32
N GLN A 288 -7.38 0.87 9.66
CA GLN A 288 -6.85 -0.38 9.10
C GLN A 288 -6.25 -1.20 10.23
N ILE A 289 -6.62 -2.49 10.33
CA ILE A 289 -6.15 -3.40 11.39
C ILE A 289 -4.90 -4.19 10.97
N ASP A 290 -4.71 -4.42 9.67
CA ASP A 290 -3.64 -5.26 9.12
C ASP A 290 -2.24 -4.74 9.45
N THR A 291 -2.03 -3.42 9.45
CA THR A 291 -0.82 -2.77 10.00
C THR A 291 -0.50 -3.23 11.43
N PHE A 292 -1.52 -3.29 12.29
CA PHE A 292 -1.35 -3.64 13.71
C PHE A 292 -1.14 -5.15 13.92
N LEU A 293 -1.54 -5.98 12.95
CA LEU A 293 -1.28 -7.43 12.96
C LEU A 293 0.14 -7.79 12.47
N LEU A 294 0.76 -6.95 11.62
CA LEU A 294 2.16 -7.08 11.22
C LEU A 294 3.11 -6.92 12.41
N CYS A 295 2.79 -6.05 13.36
CA CYS A 295 3.51 -5.94 14.62
C CYS A 295 3.19 -7.12 15.56
N PRO A 296 4.13 -7.56 16.43
CA PRO A 296 3.81 -8.40 17.58
C PRO A 296 2.79 -7.72 18.51
N THR A 297 1.53 -8.10 18.37
CA THR A 297 0.37 -7.46 19.02
C THR A 297 0.50 -7.33 20.54
N ASN A 298 1.17 -8.27 21.22
CA ASN A 298 1.39 -8.21 22.67
C ASN A 298 2.37 -7.11 23.12
N LEU A 299 3.07 -6.46 22.18
CA LEU A 299 3.97 -5.33 22.43
C LEU A 299 3.31 -3.97 22.14
N LEU A 300 2.08 -3.95 21.63
CA LEU A 300 1.29 -2.74 21.38
C LEU A 300 0.53 -2.30 22.65
N LYS A 301 0.73 -1.03 23.04
CA LYS A 301 -0.10 -0.31 24.03
C LYS A 301 -0.77 0.88 23.34
N LEU A 302 -2.10 0.93 23.32
CA LEU A 302 -2.89 2.01 22.73
C LEU A 302 -3.77 2.64 23.84
N LYS A 303 -3.35 3.78 24.40
CA LYS A 303 -4.09 4.48 25.45
C LYS A 303 -5.39 5.13 24.92
N THR A 304 -6.25 5.59 25.83
CA THR A 304 -7.60 6.07 25.54
C THR A 304 -7.61 7.16 24.46
N GLY A 305 -8.49 6.99 23.46
CA GLY A 305 -8.67 8.00 22.42
C GLY A 305 -7.57 8.09 21.36
N ALA A 306 -6.59 7.18 21.33
CA ALA A 306 -5.62 7.12 20.22
C ALA A 306 -6.32 6.90 18.86
N THR A 307 -5.84 7.53 17.79
CA THR A 307 -6.37 7.36 16.43
C THR A 307 -5.29 7.08 15.39
N ALA A 308 -5.62 6.27 14.38
CA ALA A 308 -4.72 5.94 13.27
C ALA A 308 -5.48 5.92 11.93
N PHE A 309 -4.90 6.60 10.93
CA PHE A 309 -5.46 6.79 9.60
C PHE A 309 -4.94 5.75 8.59
N GLY A 310 -5.14 5.98 7.30
CA GLY A 310 -4.82 5.01 6.24
C GLY A 310 -3.33 4.96 5.93
N GLY A 311 -2.79 3.77 5.71
CA GLY A 311 -1.40 3.58 5.29
C GLY A 311 -0.35 3.89 6.36
N VAL A 312 -0.76 4.17 7.61
CA VAL A 312 0.12 4.08 8.78
C VAL A 312 0.83 2.73 8.75
N LEU A 313 2.15 2.72 8.97
CA LEU A 313 2.94 1.50 9.13
C LEU A 313 3.51 1.44 10.54
N ILE A 314 3.27 0.32 11.21
CA ILE A 314 4.01 -0.06 12.40
C ILE A 314 5.07 -1.05 11.93
N VAL A 315 6.33 -0.65 12.00
CA VAL A 315 7.46 -1.47 11.58
C VAL A 315 7.61 -2.58 12.61
N PRO A 316 7.55 -3.87 12.24
CA PRO A 316 7.46 -4.97 13.21
C PRO A 316 8.78 -5.22 13.95
N THR A 317 9.89 -4.87 13.31
CA THR A 317 11.27 -5.06 13.77
C THR A 317 12.17 -4.03 13.11
N GLU A 318 13.09 -3.46 13.87
CA GLU A 318 14.23 -2.70 13.34
C GLU A 318 15.31 -3.68 12.89
N LEU A 319 16.02 -3.42 11.78
CA LEU A 319 17.15 -4.23 11.34
C LEU A 319 18.45 -3.54 11.76
N THR A 320 19.39 -4.28 12.35
CA THR A 320 20.68 -3.75 12.83
C THR A 320 21.84 -4.34 12.03
N LEU A 321 22.84 -3.52 11.73
CA LEU A 321 24.03 -3.75 10.88
C LEU A 321 24.59 -5.18 10.86
N SER A 322 24.56 -5.90 11.98
CA SER A 322 24.97 -7.30 12.11
C SER A 322 23.99 -8.34 11.51
N GLY A 323 22.95 -7.95 10.77
CA GLY A 323 21.96 -8.89 10.20
C GLY A 323 20.92 -9.41 11.21
N HIS A 324 20.61 -8.62 12.25
CA HIS A 324 19.68 -8.99 13.31
C HIS A 324 18.44 -8.09 13.33
N HIS A 325 17.29 -8.68 13.64
CA HIS A 325 16.03 -8.00 13.86
C HIS A 325 15.82 -7.73 15.35
N HIS A 326 15.59 -6.48 15.74
CA HIS A 326 15.25 -6.04 17.10
C HIS A 326 13.74 -5.78 17.21
N VAL A 327 13.08 -6.47 18.15
CA VAL A 327 11.66 -6.27 18.50
C VAL A 327 11.56 -5.45 19.79
N ASP A 328 10.61 -4.52 19.87
CA ASP A 328 10.37 -3.75 21.09
C ASP A 328 8.92 -3.23 21.21
N GLN A 329 8.56 -2.76 22.39
CA GLN A 329 7.28 -2.15 22.73
C GLN A 329 7.01 -0.88 21.91
N ILE A 330 5.75 -0.68 21.50
CA ILE A 330 5.28 0.59 20.93
C ILE A 330 4.07 1.07 21.76
N ILE A 331 4.13 2.31 22.23
CA ILE A 331 3.13 2.90 23.12
C ILE A 331 2.56 4.16 22.47
N LEU A 332 1.28 4.13 22.09
CA LEU A 332 0.54 5.34 21.71
C LEU A 332 -0.11 5.95 22.96
N GLY A 333 0.14 7.23 23.18
CA GLY A 333 -0.41 8.01 24.27
C GLY A 333 -1.91 8.28 24.13
N SER A 334 -2.50 8.87 25.17
CA SER A 334 -3.93 9.18 25.16
C SER A 334 -4.17 10.32 24.18
N HIS A 335 -5.18 10.16 23.31
CA HIS A 335 -5.48 11.10 22.23
C HIS A 335 -4.38 11.31 21.17
N THR A 336 -3.33 10.47 21.12
CA THR A 336 -2.31 10.48 20.06
C THR A 336 -2.94 10.23 18.68
N ASN A 337 -2.49 10.93 17.63
CA ASN A 337 -3.04 10.82 16.27
C ASN A 337 -1.95 10.48 15.23
N LEU A 338 -2.09 9.36 14.52
CA LEU A 338 -1.14 8.85 13.51
C LEU A 338 -1.65 9.08 12.08
N ALA A 339 -1.13 10.10 11.39
CA ALA A 339 -1.57 10.50 10.04
C ALA A 339 -1.07 9.58 8.90
N ASN A 340 -1.50 9.87 7.67
CA ASN A 340 -1.36 8.95 6.54
C ASN A 340 0.11 8.68 6.18
N GLY A 341 0.47 7.41 6.01
CA GLY A 341 1.79 7.02 5.52
C GLY A 341 2.97 7.16 6.51
N CYS A 342 2.75 7.59 7.76
CA CYS A 342 3.80 7.59 8.78
C CYS A 342 4.32 6.17 9.07
N SER A 343 5.58 6.05 9.50
CA SER A 343 6.21 4.79 9.90
C SER A 343 6.74 4.88 11.33
N ILE A 344 6.22 4.02 12.20
CA ILE A 344 6.56 3.95 13.62
C ILE A 344 7.49 2.75 13.85
N LEU A 345 8.72 2.98 14.31
CA LEU A 345 9.69 1.92 14.60
C LEU A 345 9.51 1.36 16.03
N PRO A 346 9.98 0.13 16.31
CA PRO A 346 9.98 -0.42 17.67
C PRO A 346 10.67 0.50 18.69
N GLY A 347 10.16 0.51 19.92
CA GLY A 347 10.67 1.37 21.00
C GLY A 347 10.05 2.76 21.03
N SER A 348 9.24 3.13 20.02
CA SER A 348 8.54 4.43 19.98
C SER A 348 7.49 4.54 21.09
N CYS A 349 7.60 5.55 21.94
CA CYS A 349 6.68 5.85 23.03
C CYS A 349 6.15 7.29 22.90
N PHE A 350 4.82 7.45 22.94
CA PHE A 350 4.15 8.75 22.80
C PHE A 350 3.34 9.11 24.04
N GLU A 351 3.30 10.41 24.35
CA GLU A 351 2.55 10.98 25.46
C GLU A 351 1.25 11.68 25.00
N TYR A 352 0.70 12.58 25.82
CA TYR A 352 -0.69 13.04 25.68
C TYR A 352 -0.88 13.93 24.44
N GLU A 353 -1.95 13.73 23.68
CA GLU A 353 -2.32 14.53 22.50
C GLU A 353 -1.26 14.66 21.39
N THR A 354 -0.16 13.89 21.42
CA THR A 354 0.89 13.92 20.39
C THR A 354 0.32 13.68 18.98
N MET A 355 0.68 14.53 18.01
CA MET A 355 0.30 14.36 16.61
C MET A 355 1.51 13.97 15.76
N ILE A 356 1.35 12.95 14.91
CA ILE A 356 2.37 12.50 13.97
C ILE A 356 1.86 12.73 12.56
N GLY A 357 2.58 13.56 11.79
CA GLY A 357 2.19 14.01 10.47
C GLY A 357 2.34 12.96 9.37
N ASN A 358 1.87 13.31 8.17
CA ASN A 358 1.99 12.46 6.99
C ASN A 358 3.48 12.12 6.72
N LEU A 359 3.73 10.94 6.14
CA LEU A 359 5.07 10.42 5.78
C LEU A 359 6.16 10.51 6.88
N THR A 360 5.80 10.63 8.16
CA THR A 360 6.77 10.89 9.23
C THR A 360 7.41 9.59 9.75
N ARG A 361 8.74 9.54 9.88
CA ARG A 361 9.51 8.37 10.38
C ARG A 361 9.93 8.60 11.82
N VAL A 362 9.39 7.80 12.74
CA VAL A 362 9.63 7.91 14.19
C VAL A 362 10.47 6.74 14.69
N SER A 363 11.56 7.03 15.39
CA SER A 363 12.45 6.07 16.06
C SER A 363 12.32 6.13 17.59
N ARG A 364 12.93 5.17 18.30
CA ARG A 364 13.08 5.15 19.77
C ARG A 364 13.67 6.43 20.38
N GLU A 365 14.40 7.22 19.59
CA GLU A 365 15.04 8.48 20.02
C GLU A 365 14.07 9.66 20.03
N THR A 366 12.91 9.50 19.39
CA THR A 366 11.90 10.55 19.20
C THR A 366 11.05 10.71 20.46
N ASN A 367 11.68 11.20 21.54
CA ASN A 367 11.00 11.51 22.80
C ASN A 367 9.94 12.60 22.60
N SER A 368 8.66 12.26 22.80
CA SER A 368 7.56 13.23 22.77
C SER A 368 7.21 13.80 24.14
N LYS A 369 6.69 15.03 24.16
CA LYS A 369 5.94 15.60 25.27
C LYS A 369 4.48 15.86 24.87
N ASP A 370 3.69 16.24 25.86
CA ASP A 370 2.27 16.51 25.69
C ASP A 370 2.02 17.62 24.65
N GLY A 371 1.10 17.36 23.71
CA GLY A 371 0.67 18.28 22.66
C GLY A 371 1.69 18.57 21.54
N GLU A 372 2.85 17.89 21.51
CA GLU A 372 3.86 18.06 20.46
C GLU A 372 3.40 17.50 19.10
N VAL A 373 3.85 18.15 18.02
CA VAL A 373 3.55 17.79 16.63
C VAL A 373 4.85 17.38 15.92
N PHE A 374 4.91 16.15 15.46
CA PHE A 374 6.08 15.56 14.79
C PHE A 374 5.87 15.45 13.28
N ILE A 375 6.80 15.99 12.49
CA ILE A 375 6.81 15.88 11.03
C ILE A 375 8.24 15.61 10.53
N GLY A 376 8.40 14.71 9.55
CA GLY A 376 9.66 14.55 8.80
C GLY A 376 10.28 13.16 8.81
N VAL A 377 11.38 13.00 8.07
CA VAL A 377 12.21 11.81 8.03
C VAL A 377 13.68 12.21 8.24
N PRO A 378 14.29 11.94 9.42
CA PRO A 378 13.63 11.54 10.67
C PRO A 378 12.67 12.60 11.20
N ALA A 379 11.74 12.21 12.06
CA ALA A 379 10.75 13.09 12.67
C ALA A 379 11.38 14.25 13.44
N ARG A 380 10.83 15.46 13.27
CA ARG A 380 11.22 16.67 14.01
C ARG A 380 9.99 17.33 14.64
N ILE A 381 10.19 17.93 15.81
CA ILE A 381 9.17 18.72 16.51
C ILE A 381 8.92 20.01 15.72
N MET A 382 7.66 20.30 15.41
CA MET A 382 7.25 21.57 14.80
C MET A 382 7.25 22.72 15.82
N PRO A 383 7.56 23.96 15.41
CA PRO A 383 7.65 25.12 16.31
C PRO A 383 6.30 25.62 16.83
N PHE A 384 5.20 24.91 16.54
CA PHE A 384 3.86 25.15 17.06
C PHE A 384 3.33 23.87 17.70
N GLN A 385 2.72 24.00 18.88
CA GLN A 385 1.89 22.95 19.47
C GLN A 385 0.46 23.04 18.91
N MET A 386 -0.31 21.95 18.98
CA MET A 386 -1.75 22.06 18.73
C MET A 386 -2.42 22.86 19.85
N PRO A 387 -3.32 23.81 19.56
CA PRO A 387 -4.05 24.52 20.60
C PRO A 387 -5.01 23.56 21.31
N VAL A 388 -4.74 23.24 22.58
CA VAL A 388 -5.58 22.35 23.41
C VAL A 388 -7.01 22.89 23.45
N ARG A 389 -7.94 22.20 22.80
CA ARG A 389 -9.34 22.61 22.63
C ARG A 389 -10.26 21.64 23.34
N SER A 390 -11.02 22.15 24.32
CA SER A 390 -11.94 21.37 25.14
C SER A 390 -13.00 20.63 24.30
N LYS A 391 -13.10 19.30 24.49
CA LYS A 391 -14.17 18.41 23.99
C LYS A 391 -14.72 18.76 22.61
N VAL A 392 -13.86 18.67 21.59
CA VAL A 392 -14.31 18.49 20.21
C VAL A 392 -15.26 17.29 20.15
N GLN A 393 -16.42 17.44 19.48
CA GLN A 393 -17.32 16.32 19.22
C GLN A 393 -16.74 15.41 18.14
N ASP A 394 -16.60 14.13 18.46
CA ASP A 394 -16.09 13.09 17.56
C ASP A 394 -16.89 13.02 16.25
N GLN A 395 -16.23 13.29 15.12
CA GLN A 395 -16.84 13.14 13.80
C GLN A 395 -16.68 11.74 13.20
N ILE A 396 -15.79 10.91 13.75
CA ILE A 396 -15.69 9.50 13.36
C ILE A 396 -16.78 8.69 14.06
N GLU A 397 -17.84 8.34 13.34
CA GLU A 397 -18.74 7.25 13.72
C GLU A 397 -18.03 5.89 13.60
N VAL A 398 -18.36 4.96 14.50
CA VAL A 398 -17.84 3.58 14.48
C VAL A 398 -18.96 2.65 14.01
N ILE A 399 -18.66 1.77 13.06
CA ILE A 399 -19.65 0.94 12.36
C ILE A 399 -19.86 -0.39 13.11
N PRO A 400 -21.12 -0.83 13.34
CA PRO A 400 -21.40 -2.17 13.82
C PRO A 400 -21.09 -3.26 12.78
N PHE A 401 -20.20 -4.20 13.13
CA PHE A 401 -19.76 -5.35 12.30
C PHE A 401 -20.84 -6.01 11.43
N TRP A 402 -22.05 -6.23 11.96
CA TRP A 402 -23.13 -6.88 11.19
C TRP A 402 -23.61 -6.04 9.99
N ARG A 403 -23.57 -4.70 10.07
CA ARG A 403 -23.87 -3.81 8.94
C ARG A 403 -22.78 -3.90 7.87
N THR A 404 -21.51 -4.04 8.29
CA THR A 404 -20.38 -4.29 7.39
C THR A 404 -20.55 -5.61 6.64
N CYS A 405 -20.88 -6.69 7.33
CA CYS A 405 -21.11 -8.01 6.72
C CYS A 405 -22.29 -7.99 5.74
N LEU A 406 -23.39 -7.31 6.10
CA LEU A 406 -24.57 -7.18 5.24
C LEU A 406 -24.27 -6.36 3.97
N SER A 407 -23.64 -5.19 4.11
CA SER A 407 -23.27 -4.35 2.95
C SER A 407 -22.25 -5.02 2.04
N HIS A 408 -21.29 -5.79 2.58
CA HIS A 408 -20.38 -6.63 1.80
C HIS A 408 -21.15 -7.69 1.00
N TYR A 409 -22.01 -8.48 1.66
CA TYR A 409 -22.80 -9.54 1.01
C TYR A 409 -23.66 -8.98 -0.13
N VAL A 410 -24.36 -7.85 0.09
CA VAL A 410 -25.18 -7.21 -0.95
C VAL A 410 -24.31 -6.68 -2.11
N SER A 411 -23.14 -6.09 -1.85
CA SER A 411 -22.19 -5.67 -2.90
C SER A 411 -21.77 -6.86 -3.78
N LYS A 412 -21.41 -8.00 -3.18
CA LYS A 412 -21.01 -9.20 -3.93
C LYS A 412 -22.16 -9.83 -4.71
N CYS A 413 -23.38 -9.83 -4.17
CA CYS A 413 -24.58 -10.23 -4.93
C CYS A 413 -24.79 -9.35 -6.17
N LEU A 414 -24.70 -8.03 -6.02
CA LEU A 414 -24.85 -7.08 -7.14
C LEU A 414 -23.75 -7.28 -8.19
N LEU A 415 -22.49 -7.38 -7.78
CA LEU A 415 -21.34 -7.63 -8.65
C LEU A 415 -21.53 -8.92 -9.47
N LEU A 416 -21.84 -10.03 -8.81
CA LEU A 416 -22.05 -11.32 -9.48
C LEU A 416 -23.24 -11.29 -10.44
N CYS A 417 -24.34 -10.62 -10.09
CA CYS A 417 -25.47 -10.41 -11.01
C CYS A 417 -25.06 -9.63 -12.26
N ILE A 418 -24.39 -8.48 -12.10
CA ILE A 418 -23.97 -7.63 -13.23
C ILE A 418 -23.09 -8.38 -14.23
N TYR A 419 -22.07 -9.11 -13.73
CA TYR A 419 -21.17 -9.90 -14.58
C TYR A 419 -21.82 -11.17 -15.15
N SER A 420 -22.87 -11.71 -14.52
CA SER A 420 -23.61 -12.87 -15.05
C SER A 420 -24.57 -12.50 -16.18
N PHE A 421 -25.19 -11.32 -16.13
CA PHE A 421 -26.11 -10.85 -17.18
C PHE A 421 -25.38 -10.14 -18.33
N GLY A 422 -24.34 -9.33 -18.05
CA GLY A 422 -23.60 -8.59 -19.07
C GLY A 422 -22.37 -9.31 -19.64
N GLY A 423 -22.01 -10.49 -19.11
CA GLY A 423 -20.70 -11.09 -19.35
C GLY A 423 -19.55 -10.23 -18.82
N LEU A 424 -18.30 -10.56 -19.18
CA LEU A 424 -17.14 -9.82 -18.67
C LEU A 424 -17.09 -8.37 -19.19
N VAL A 425 -17.32 -8.15 -20.49
CA VAL A 425 -17.25 -6.81 -21.10
C VAL A 425 -18.48 -5.97 -20.74
N GLY A 426 -19.69 -6.46 -21.05
CA GLY A 426 -20.93 -5.73 -20.74
C GLY A 426 -21.16 -5.56 -19.24
N GLY A 427 -20.80 -6.54 -18.43
CA GLY A 427 -20.84 -6.44 -16.97
C GLY A 427 -19.90 -5.35 -16.45
N SER A 428 -18.68 -5.25 -16.98
CA SER A 428 -17.76 -4.16 -16.61
C SER A 428 -18.30 -2.78 -17.00
N ILE A 429 -18.95 -2.65 -18.16
CA ILE A 429 -19.60 -1.40 -18.60
C ILE A 429 -20.76 -1.03 -17.66
N ILE A 430 -21.68 -1.96 -17.39
CA ILE A 430 -22.83 -1.76 -16.51
C ILE A 430 -22.37 -1.40 -15.09
N HIS A 431 -21.37 -2.11 -14.56
CA HIS A 431 -20.79 -1.83 -13.25
C HIS A 431 -20.16 -0.43 -13.19
N THR A 432 -19.47 -0.01 -14.26
CA THR A 432 -18.92 1.35 -14.39
C THR A 432 -20.03 2.40 -14.36
N MET A 433 -21.06 2.26 -15.19
CA MET A 433 -22.17 3.23 -15.26
C MET A 433 -22.92 3.35 -13.93
N LEU A 434 -23.15 2.23 -13.24
CA LEU A 434 -23.81 2.19 -11.93
C LEU A 434 -22.97 2.85 -10.83
N VAL A 435 -21.66 2.59 -10.76
CA VAL A 435 -20.78 3.22 -9.76
C VAL A 435 -20.63 4.72 -10.03
N CYS A 436 -20.54 5.14 -11.31
CA CYS A 436 -20.57 6.56 -11.69
C CYS A 436 -21.86 7.27 -11.24
N GLY A 437 -23.02 6.66 -11.50
CA GLY A 437 -24.32 7.22 -11.09
C GLY A 437 -24.47 7.32 -9.58
N LEU A 438 -24.11 6.26 -8.84
CA LEU A 438 -24.22 6.25 -7.39
C LEU A 438 -23.29 7.26 -6.70
N TYR A 439 -22.07 7.49 -7.21
CA TYR A 439 -21.19 8.49 -6.62
C TYR A 439 -21.67 9.92 -6.87
N ARG A 440 -22.16 10.24 -8.08
CA ARG A 440 -22.79 11.55 -8.38
C ARG A 440 -23.97 11.86 -7.45
N CYS A 441 -24.73 10.83 -7.07
CA CYS A 441 -25.86 10.95 -6.15
C CYS A 441 -25.49 10.87 -4.65
N ARG A 442 -24.21 10.62 -4.31
CA ARG A 442 -23.80 10.26 -2.94
C ARG A 442 -24.15 11.33 -1.90
N SER A 443 -24.00 12.62 -2.23
CA SER A 443 -24.32 13.75 -1.34
C SER A 443 -25.79 13.81 -0.89
N TYR A 444 -26.70 13.13 -1.58
CA TYR A 444 -28.13 13.04 -1.23
C TYR A 444 -28.45 11.82 -0.34
N ILE A 445 -27.53 10.87 -0.17
CA ILE A 445 -27.76 9.59 0.48
C ILE A 445 -27.41 9.69 1.98
N ARG A 446 -28.45 9.85 2.81
CA ARG A 446 -28.31 9.95 4.28
C ARG A 446 -28.35 8.61 5.02
N TYR A 447 -28.39 7.48 4.31
CA TYR A 447 -28.53 6.15 4.93
C TYR A 447 -27.19 5.39 4.93
N GLN A 448 -26.58 5.33 6.12
CA GLN A 448 -25.24 4.80 6.39
C GLN A 448 -24.93 3.43 5.73
N ILE A 449 -25.92 2.52 5.64
CA ILE A 449 -25.72 1.19 5.03
C ILE A 449 -25.65 1.27 3.48
N ILE A 450 -26.37 2.20 2.85
CA ILE A 450 -26.28 2.42 1.40
C ILE A 450 -24.94 3.10 1.08
N GLU A 451 -24.47 4.04 1.89
CA GLU A 451 -23.11 4.58 1.75
C GLU A 451 -22.03 3.50 1.87
N GLN A 452 -22.14 2.58 2.85
CA GLN A 452 -21.23 1.43 2.96
C GLN A 452 -21.29 0.55 1.72
N MET A 453 -22.48 0.28 1.18
CA MET A 453 -22.64 -0.50 -0.05
C MET A 453 -21.98 0.21 -1.25
N ILE A 454 -22.16 1.53 -1.39
CA ILE A 454 -21.52 2.32 -2.45
C ILE A 454 -19.99 2.31 -2.29
N ALA A 455 -19.47 2.44 -1.08
CA ALA A 455 -18.04 2.33 -0.80
C ALA A 455 -17.49 0.93 -1.17
N ARG A 456 -18.25 -0.15 -0.91
CA ARG A 456 -17.89 -1.51 -1.33
C ARG A 456 -17.94 -1.70 -2.84
N MET A 457 -18.97 -1.20 -3.53
CA MET A 457 -19.02 -1.26 -5.00
C MET A 457 -17.91 -0.42 -5.65
N SER A 458 -17.53 0.72 -5.05
CA SER A 458 -16.37 1.50 -5.46
C SER A 458 -15.04 0.77 -5.20
N GLN A 459 -14.94 -0.02 -4.13
CA GLN A 459 -13.78 -0.88 -3.85
C GLN A 459 -13.69 -2.05 -4.84
N ASP A 460 -14.82 -2.68 -5.15
CA ASP A 460 -14.93 -3.74 -6.17
C ASP A 460 -14.55 -3.19 -7.55
N HIS A 461 -15.05 -2.01 -7.92
CA HIS A 461 -14.71 -1.32 -9.16
C HIS A 461 -13.21 -0.98 -9.24
N LYS A 462 -12.62 -0.50 -8.13
CA LYS A 462 -11.17 -0.28 -7.99
C LYS A 462 -10.34 -1.56 -8.15
N GLN A 463 -10.87 -2.73 -7.80
CA GLN A 463 -10.17 -4.01 -7.90
C GLN A 463 -10.33 -4.68 -9.27
N PHE A 464 -11.50 -4.59 -9.91
CA PHE A 464 -11.81 -5.36 -11.13
C PHE A 464 -11.78 -4.55 -12.43
N ILE A 465 -11.83 -3.21 -12.38
CA ILE A 465 -11.92 -2.36 -13.58
C ILE A 465 -10.76 -1.36 -13.63
N CYS A 466 -10.54 -0.57 -12.57
CA CYS A 466 -9.50 0.49 -12.57
C CYS A 466 -8.07 0.02 -12.87
N PRO A 467 -7.58 -1.17 -12.46
CA PRO A 467 -6.18 -1.55 -12.69
C PRO A 467 -5.85 -1.59 -14.19
N PHE A 468 -6.78 -2.06 -15.01
CA PHE A 468 -6.67 -2.13 -16.47
C PHE A 468 -6.73 -0.77 -17.18
N LEU A 469 -7.15 0.31 -16.49
CA LEU A 469 -7.31 1.65 -17.06
C LEU A 469 -6.21 2.63 -16.65
N GLY A 470 -5.49 2.35 -15.55
CA GLY A 470 -4.38 3.20 -15.08
C GLY A 470 -3.27 3.35 -16.12
N ASN A 471 -2.57 4.49 -16.06
CA ASN A 471 -1.64 4.99 -17.09
C ASN A 471 -2.29 5.22 -18.48
N THR A 472 -3.60 5.45 -18.54
CA THR A 472 -4.30 5.79 -19.80
C THR A 472 -5.33 6.91 -19.64
N GLN A 473 -5.66 7.58 -20.75
CA GLN A 473 -6.74 8.57 -20.82
C GLN A 473 -8.14 8.00 -20.52
N TRP A 474 -8.32 6.67 -20.50
CA TRP A 474 -9.59 6.05 -20.10
C TRP A 474 -9.84 6.17 -18.60
N LEU A 475 -8.80 6.13 -17.75
CA LEU A 475 -8.95 6.44 -16.32
C LEU A 475 -9.27 7.92 -16.10
N ILE A 476 -8.70 8.84 -16.89
CA ILE A 476 -9.04 10.27 -16.82
C ILE A 476 -10.51 10.50 -17.19
N ARG A 477 -10.99 9.88 -18.29
CA ARG A 477 -12.41 9.90 -18.68
C ARG A 477 -13.32 9.32 -17.60
N LEU A 478 -12.89 8.28 -16.88
CA LEU A 478 -13.62 7.71 -15.73
C LEU A 478 -13.67 8.70 -14.55
N PHE A 479 -12.57 9.36 -14.20
CA PHE A 479 -12.56 10.43 -13.18
C PHE A 479 -13.47 11.60 -13.56
N ARG A 480 -13.44 12.06 -14.82
CA ARG A 480 -14.39 13.09 -15.31
C ARG A 480 -15.83 12.59 -15.27
N ALA A 481 -16.08 11.30 -15.55
CA ALA A 481 -17.41 10.71 -15.39
C ALA A 481 -17.88 10.70 -13.92
N TYR A 482 -16.99 10.52 -12.96
CA TYR A 482 -17.27 10.71 -11.53
C TYR A 482 -17.49 12.18 -11.12
N GLY A 483 -17.09 13.15 -11.94
CA GLY A 483 -17.23 14.58 -11.68
C GLY A 483 -15.95 15.29 -11.23
N ALA A 484 -14.78 14.66 -11.37
CA ALA A 484 -13.49 15.30 -11.14
C ALA A 484 -13.13 16.29 -12.27
N LEU A 485 -12.49 17.41 -11.92
CA LEU A 485 -11.96 18.36 -12.89
C LEU A 485 -10.49 17.99 -13.18
N ILE A 486 -10.28 17.29 -14.30
CA ILE A 486 -8.94 16.85 -14.74
C ILE A 486 -8.76 17.18 -16.21
N GLY A 487 -7.70 17.90 -16.56
CA GLY A 487 -7.33 18.30 -17.92
C GLY A 487 -7.01 17.13 -18.85
N GLU A 488 -6.74 17.44 -20.12
CA GLU A 488 -6.31 16.49 -21.14
C GLU A 488 -4.85 16.08 -20.97
N ASN A 489 -4.49 14.97 -21.64
CA ASN A 489 -3.18 14.33 -21.60
C ASN A 489 -2.64 13.90 -20.22
N THR A 490 -3.26 14.28 -19.10
CA THR A 490 -2.84 13.92 -17.74
C THR A 490 -2.73 12.39 -17.55
N ILE A 491 -1.72 11.93 -16.81
CA ILE A 491 -1.44 10.50 -16.59
C ILE A 491 -1.54 10.17 -15.10
N ILE A 492 -2.43 9.23 -14.75
CA ILE A 492 -2.65 8.73 -13.39
C ILE A 492 -2.52 7.20 -13.38
N LEU A 493 -1.72 6.65 -12.47
CA LEU A 493 -1.29 5.25 -12.47
C LEU A 493 -2.28 4.28 -11.79
N ASP A 494 -2.97 4.74 -10.75
CA ASP A 494 -4.02 4.03 -10.00
C ASP A 494 -5.07 5.05 -9.50
N ILE A 495 -6.33 4.63 -9.40
CA ILE A 495 -7.41 5.41 -8.77
C ILE A 495 -7.12 5.69 -7.28
N SER A 496 -6.20 4.96 -6.63
CA SER A 496 -5.73 5.28 -5.27
C SER A 496 -5.03 6.64 -5.13
N SER A 497 -4.52 7.21 -6.23
CA SER A 497 -3.78 8.47 -6.19
C SER A 497 -4.61 9.71 -5.84
N ILE A 498 -5.95 9.61 -5.89
CA ILE A 498 -6.84 10.73 -5.58
C ILE A 498 -8.00 10.23 -4.71
N THR A 499 -8.08 10.69 -3.45
CA THR A 499 -9.16 10.30 -2.54
C THR A 499 -10.43 11.13 -2.73
N ASP A 500 -10.31 12.45 -2.74
CA ASP A 500 -11.43 13.40 -2.70
C ASP A 500 -11.57 14.12 -4.04
N TYR A 501 -11.70 13.37 -5.14
CA TYR A 501 -11.60 13.90 -6.51
C TYR A 501 -12.60 15.01 -6.88
N HIS A 502 -13.68 15.19 -6.10
CA HIS A 502 -14.63 16.30 -6.24
C HIS A 502 -14.11 17.63 -5.66
N LEU A 503 -12.97 17.61 -4.96
CA LEU A 503 -12.24 18.77 -4.44
C LEU A 503 -10.96 19.07 -5.22
N MET A 504 -10.71 18.34 -6.31
CA MET A 504 -9.49 18.44 -7.10
C MET A 504 -9.75 19.15 -8.41
N THR A 505 -8.90 20.14 -8.70
CA THR A 505 -8.72 20.70 -10.04
C THR A 505 -7.31 20.36 -10.49
N ILE A 506 -7.19 19.57 -11.55
CA ILE A 506 -5.92 19.21 -12.18
C ILE A 506 -6.00 19.71 -13.62
N GLU A 507 -5.04 20.50 -14.06
CA GLU A 507 -5.01 21.05 -15.43
C GLU A 507 -4.40 20.04 -16.43
N ASP A 508 -3.90 20.52 -17.57
CA ASP A 508 -3.45 19.68 -18.68
C ASP A 508 -2.01 19.16 -18.46
N ASP A 509 -1.72 18.01 -19.08
CA ASP A 509 -0.37 17.42 -19.16
C ASP A 509 0.32 17.11 -17.80
N VAL A 510 -0.45 16.93 -16.72
CA VAL A 510 0.06 16.55 -15.39
C VAL A 510 0.49 15.07 -15.33
N ARG A 511 1.52 14.73 -14.57
CA ARG A 511 2.11 13.37 -14.48
C ARG A 511 2.14 12.88 -13.04
N PHE A 512 1.56 11.70 -12.77
CA PHE A 512 1.62 11.01 -11.49
C PHE A 512 2.45 9.73 -11.61
N ASN A 513 3.36 9.50 -10.67
CA ASN A 513 4.15 8.27 -10.59
C ASN A 513 3.61 7.32 -9.49
N VAL A 514 4.29 6.21 -9.24
CA VAL A 514 3.81 5.11 -8.40
C VAL A 514 3.47 5.57 -6.98
N ARG A 515 2.22 5.32 -6.56
CA ARG A 515 1.64 5.71 -5.26
C ARG A 515 1.80 7.19 -4.86
N THR A 516 1.90 8.12 -5.81
CA THR A 516 1.58 9.54 -5.54
C THR A 516 0.18 9.63 -4.92
N GLN A 517 -0.03 10.47 -3.90
CA GLN A 517 -1.35 10.68 -3.27
C GLN A 517 -1.72 12.17 -3.18
N ILE A 518 -2.97 12.50 -3.52
CA ILE A 518 -3.58 13.80 -3.25
C ILE A 518 -4.81 13.57 -2.37
N GLN A 519 -4.83 14.25 -1.22
CA GLN A 519 -5.95 14.22 -0.27
C GLN A 519 -6.56 15.61 -0.10
N GLY A 520 -7.85 15.75 -0.39
CA GLY A 520 -8.62 16.98 -0.18
C GLY A 520 -9.10 17.14 1.26
N HIS A 521 -8.72 16.20 2.12
CA HIS A 521 -8.98 16.20 3.55
C HIS A 521 -7.69 16.29 4.38
N SER A 522 -7.80 16.87 5.57
CA SER A 522 -6.87 16.68 6.67
C SER A 522 -7.64 16.32 7.94
N PHE A 523 -7.04 15.52 8.81
CA PHE A 523 -7.65 15.15 10.08
C PHE A 523 -6.90 15.80 11.24
N GLU A 524 -7.59 16.63 12.00
CA GLU A 524 -6.98 17.51 13.02
C GLU A 524 -7.84 17.47 14.29
N GLN A 525 -7.26 17.08 15.43
CA GLN A 525 -7.94 17.06 16.73
C GLN A 525 -9.32 16.37 16.73
N ARG A 526 -9.41 15.22 16.06
CA ARG A 526 -10.64 14.42 15.89
C ARG A 526 -11.75 15.03 15.00
N ILE A 527 -11.39 16.07 14.22
CA ILE A 527 -12.20 16.71 13.15
C ILE A 527 -11.67 16.34 11.75
N PHE A 528 -12.55 15.99 10.82
CA PHE A 528 -12.26 15.83 9.40
C PHE A 528 -12.50 17.16 8.66
N LYS A 529 -11.43 17.79 8.16
CA LYS A 529 -11.48 19.11 7.50
C LYS A 529 -11.22 18.96 6.00
N LEU A 530 -12.13 19.44 5.17
CA LEU A 530 -11.99 19.47 3.72
C LEU A 530 -11.42 20.81 3.24
N ALA A 531 -10.55 20.78 2.23
CA ALA A 531 -10.12 21.96 1.47
C ALA A 531 -9.67 21.56 0.04
N PRO A 532 -10.05 22.31 -1.00
CA PRO A 532 -9.75 21.97 -2.39
C PRO A 532 -8.25 22.05 -2.70
N VAL A 533 -7.81 21.27 -3.68
CA VAL A 533 -6.42 21.25 -4.17
C VAL A 533 -6.41 21.58 -5.67
N SER A 534 -5.54 22.50 -6.08
CA SER A 534 -5.36 22.85 -7.49
C SER A 534 -3.95 22.53 -7.96
N ILE A 535 -3.82 21.77 -9.05
CA ILE A 535 -2.53 21.44 -9.69
C ILE A 535 -2.55 21.98 -11.12
N GLY A 536 -1.71 22.99 -11.35
CA GLY A 536 -1.57 23.62 -12.65
C GLY A 536 -0.89 22.75 -13.71
N ASN A 537 -0.92 23.24 -14.95
CA ASN A 537 -0.38 22.55 -16.13
C ASN A 537 1.05 22.02 -15.92
N LEU A 538 1.41 20.93 -16.62
CA LEU A 538 2.77 20.37 -16.68
C LEU A 538 3.40 19.93 -15.34
N CYS A 539 2.63 19.80 -14.25
CA CYS A 539 3.20 19.36 -12.98
C CYS A 539 3.58 17.85 -13.00
N VAL A 540 4.72 17.51 -12.41
CA VAL A 540 5.24 16.13 -12.33
C VAL A 540 5.38 15.71 -10.87
N LEU A 541 4.54 14.78 -10.43
CA LEU A 541 4.50 14.26 -9.07
C LEU A 541 5.16 12.87 -9.02
N MET A 542 6.38 12.79 -8.50
CA MET A 542 7.13 11.53 -8.44
C MET A 542 6.70 10.63 -7.28
N SER A 543 7.20 9.39 -7.26
CA SER A 543 6.62 8.27 -6.52
C SER A 543 6.54 8.48 -5.01
N GLY A 544 5.39 8.14 -4.42
CA GLY A 544 5.13 8.32 -2.99
C GLY A 544 5.06 9.78 -2.50
N SER A 545 5.12 10.79 -3.38
CA SER A 545 4.85 12.18 -2.98
C SER A 545 3.40 12.35 -2.53
N ILE A 546 3.18 13.21 -1.53
CA ILE A 546 1.85 13.52 -0.98
C ILE A 546 1.58 15.02 -1.07
N VAL A 547 0.42 15.36 -1.62
CA VAL A 547 -0.14 16.73 -1.61
C VAL A 547 -1.33 16.76 -0.64
N MET A 548 -1.24 17.64 0.36
CA MET A 548 -2.28 17.82 1.37
C MET A 548 -3.44 18.71 0.89
N ALA A 549 -4.47 18.84 1.72
CA ALA A 549 -5.64 19.65 1.43
C ALA A 549 -5.30 21.16 1.35
N GLY A 550 -6.02 21.91 0.51
CA GLY A 550 -5.85 23.36 0.39
C GLY A 550 -4.67 23.83 -0.47
N CYS A 551 -3.79 22.93 -0.91
CA CYS A 551 -2.55 23.28 -1.60
C CYS A 551 -2.79 23.76 -3.05
N LYS A 552 -1.88 24.60 -3.55
CA LYS A 552 -1.89 25.07 -4.94
C LYS A 552 -0.51 24.90 -5.57
N LEU A 553 -0.43 24.14 -6.66
CA LEU A 553 0.73 24.10 -7.54
C LEU A 553 0.41 24.99 -8.75
N MET A 554 1.19 26.05 -8.96
CA MET A 554 0.89 27.06 -9.99
C MET A 554 1.22 26.63 -11.42
N GLY A 555 1.99 25.55 -11.60
CA GLY A 555 2.31 24.97 -12.91
C GLY A 555 3.80 24.71 -13.11
N ASN A 556 4.10 23.69 -13.92
CA ASN A 556 5.45 23.16 -14.15
C ASN A 556 6.20 22.89 -12.82
N ASN A 557 5.49 22.35 -11.83
CA ASN A 557 6.04 22.01 -10.53
C ASN A 557 6.46 20.55 -10.50
N ARG A 558 7.69 20.28 -10.04
CA ARG A 558 8.23 18.91 -9.97
C ARG A 558 8.45 18.48 -8.53
N LEU A 559 7.63 17.55 -8.04
CA LEU A 559 7.80 16.95 -6.71
C LEU A 559 8.70 15.72 -6.85
N TYR A 560 9.84 15.69 -6.16
CA TYR A 560 10.69 14.50 -6.08
C TYR A 560 10.01 13.40 -5.23
N PRO A 561 10.47 12.12 -5.29
CA PRO A 561 9.86 11.06 -4.50
C PRO A 561 9.82 11.33 -3.00
N MET A 562 8.79 10.78 -2.35
CA MET A 562 8.48 10.99 -0.92
C MET A 562 8.36 12.46 -0.48
N THR A 563 8.19 13.42 -1.40
CA THR A 563 8.01 14.83 -1.03
C THR A 563 6.62 15.08 -0.42
N LEU A 564 6.56 15.79 0.71
CA LEU A 564 5.31 16.18 1.38
C LEU A 564 5.06 17.68 1.23
N ILE A 565 4.06 18.06 0.43
CA ILE A 565 3.55 19.42 0.37
C ILE A 565 2.61 19.64 1.55
N MET A 566 2.87 20.67 2.36
CA MET A 566 2.12 20.96 3.58
C MET A 566 0.79 21.67 3.29
N LYS A 567 -0.15 21.52 4.23
CA LYS A 567 -1.52 22.01 4.10
C LYS A 567 -1.57 23.51 3.79
N ASN A 568 -2.29 23.88 2.72
CA ASN A 568 -2.42 25.25 2.18
C ASN A 568 -1.17 25.85 1.52
N ASP A 569 -0.08 25.09 1.31
CA ASP A 569 1.11 25.59 0.60
C ASP A 569 0.77 26.06 -0.82
N GLN A 570 1.48 27.07 -1.31
CA GLN A 570 1.35 27.60 -2.67
C GLN A 570 2.72 27.60 -3.36
N LEU A 571 2.89 26.69 -4.32
CA LEU A 571 4.14 26.46 -5.03
C LEU A 571 4.18 27.34 -6.28
N SER A 572 5.18 28.21 -6.38
CA SER A 572 5.38 29.13 -7.50
C SER A 572 5.68 28.38 -8.81
N LEU A 573 5.37 29.00 -9.94
CA LEU A 573 5.58 28.43 -11.28
C LEU A 573 7.05 28.01 -11.50
N ASN A 574 7.28 26.91 -12.22
CA ASN A 574 8.62 26.41 -12.60
C ASN A 574 9.54 26.08 -11.40
N THR A 575 8.99 25.59 -10.29
CA THR A 575 9.81 25.18 -9.12
C THR A 575 9.76 23.67 -8.86
N HIS A 576 10.94 23.11 -8.61
CA HIS A 576 11.15 21.73 -8.15
C HIS A 576 11.12 21.72 -6.61
N TRP A 577 10.65 20.63 -6.00
CA TRP A 577 10.50 20.52 -4.54
C TRP A 577 10.85 19.12 -4.03
N LYS A 578 11.55 19.03 -2.90
CA LYS A 578 12.00 17.78 -2.26
C LYS A 578 11.84 17.80 -0.74
N GLY A 579 11.64 16.63 -0.14
CA GLY A 579 11.73 16.42 1.32
C GLY A 579 10.40 16.43 2.08
N ILE A 580 10.49 16.23 3.40
CA ILE A 580 9.37 16.15 4.33
C ILE A 580 9.70 17.00 5.58
N PRO A 581 9.10 18.20 5.74
CA PRO A 581 8.34 18.96 4.75
C PRO A 581 9.12 19.28 3.48
N ALA A 582 8.41 19.63 2.41
CA ALA A 582 9.03 20.01 1.16
C ALA A 582 9.75 21.37 1.22
N HIS A 583 10.90 21.42 0.56
CA HIS A 583 11.64 22.65 0.26
C HIS A 583 12.03 22.66 -1.23
N ALA A 584 12.18 23.85 -1.80
CA ALA A 584 12.68 24.07 -3.17
C ALA A 584 14.20 23.83 -3.27
#